data_AF-A0A2W6MY16-F1
#
_entry.id   AF-A0A2W6MY16-F1
#
_cell.length_a   1.000
_cell.length_b   1.000
_cell.length_c   1.000
_cell.angle_alpha   90.00
_cell.angle_beta   90.00
_cell.angle_gamma   90.00
#
_symmetry.space_group_name_H-M   'P 1'
#
loop_
_entity.id
_entity.type
_entity.pdbx_description
1 polymer ?
#
loop_
_entity_poly.entity_id
_entity_poly.type
_entity_poly.pdbx_seq_one_letter_code
_entity_poly.pdbx_strand_id
1 'polypeptide(L)'
;MKKLVLLMISIGILSFSGCSSNEDKNLVYGSSNCNEAKRICLDKCAKQGKSRMICLDECEKARGMCEAIKVKGCLQDCNIQYGKGTPAAEQCKLRCTKK
;
A
#
# COMPACT_ATOMS: atom_id res chain seq x y z
N MET A 1 -2.24 10.44 36.21
CA MET A 1 -1.44 9.61 35.28
C MET A 1 -2.17 9.62 33.93
N LYS A 2 -2.12 10.65 33.08
CA LYS A 2 -0.98 11.22 32.33
C LYS A 2 -0.04 10.12 31.83
N LYS A 3 -0.15 9.76 30.53
CA LYS A 3 0.84 9.09 29.63
C LYS A 3 0.26 8.04 28.65
N LEU A 4 -0.92 8.25 28.06
CA LEU A 4 -1.38 7.34 26.98
C LEU A 4 -2.10 8.04 25.82
N VAL A 5 -1.75 9.31 25.57
CA VAL A 5 -2.33 10.14 24.49
C VAL A 5 -1.32 10.38 23.34
N LEU A 6 -0.14 9.75 23.34
CA LEU A 6 0.98 10.19 22.48
C LEU A 6 1.54 9.16 21.50
N LEU A 7 0.82 8.07 21.18
CA LEU A 7 1.36 6.98 20.38
C LEU A 7 0.53 6.61 19.14
N MET A 8 -0.22 7.57 18.58
CA MET A 8 -0.94 7.41 17.30
C MET A 8 -0.58 8.47 16.25
N ILE A 9 0.48 9.27 16.47
CA ILE A 9 0.82 10.42 15.60
C ILE A 9 2.10 10.20 14.76
N SER A 10 2.79 9.06 14.90
CA SER A 10 4.10 8.82 14.28
C SER A 10 4.11 7.88 13.07
N ILE A 11 2.97 7.70 12.37
CA ILE A 11 3.00 7.32 10.95
C ILE A 11 2.80 8.64 10.21
N GLY A 12 3.84 9.47 10.14
CA GLY A 12 4.87 9.18 9.15
C GLY A 12 4.48 9.95 7.90
N ILE A 13 4.75 11.25 8.00
CA ILE A 13 4.89 12.23 6.95
C ILE A 13 5.46 11.57 5.69
N LEU A 14 4.58 11.21 4.76
CA LEU A 14 4.90 11.06 3.35
C LEU A 14 3.94 11.96 2.59
N SER A 15 4.09 13.26 2.87
CA SER A 15 3.60 14.34 2.03
C SER A 15 4.39 14.35 0.73
N PHE A 16 4.23 13.30 -0.09
CA PHE A 16 4.48 13.43 -1.52
C PHE A 16 3.33 14.28 -2.07
N SER A 17 3.58 15.57 -2.19
CA SER A 17 2.85 16.48 -3.06
C SER A 17 2.88 15.91 -4.47
N GLY A 18 1.88 15.09 -4.81
CA GLY A 18 1.92 14.33 -6.05
C GLY A 18 0.67 13.59 -6.49
N CYS A 19 -0.45 13.59 -5.75
CA CYS A 19 -1.76 13.27 -6.33
C CYS A 19 -2.85 13.79 -5.39
N SER A 20 -3.26 15.04 -5.60
CA SER A 20 -4.23 15.72 -4.74
C SER A 20 -5.65 15.49 -5.25
N SER A 21 -6.27 14.42 -4.77
CA SER A 21 -7.72 14.36 -4.51
C SER A 21 -7.94 13.41 -3.33
N ASN A 22 -8.49 13.94 -2.24
CA ASN A 22 -8.61 13.26 -0.94
C ASN A 22 -9.49 12.00 -0.94
N GLU A 23 -10.25 11.74 -2.01
CA GLU A 23 -11.10 10.56 -2.14
C GLU A 23 -10.38 9.37 -2.81
N ASP A 24 -9.26 9.60 -3.50
CA ASP A 24 -8.63 8.59 -4.36
C ASP A 24 -7.57 7.73 -3.67
N LYS A 25 -7.11 8.13 -2.48
CA LYS A 25 -6.10 7.37 -1.73
C LYS A 25 -6.61 5.98 -1.35
N ASN A 26 -7.91 5.84 -1.06
CA ASN A 26 -8.49 4.53 -0.77
C ASN A 26 -8.65 3.63 -2.01
N LEU A 27 -8.78 4.21 -3.21
CA LEU A 27 -9.06 3.44 -4.42
C LEU A 27 -7.81 2.72 -4.96
N VAL A 28 -6.63 3.33 -4.82
CA VAL A 28 -5.36 2.77 -5.32
C VAL A 28 -4.83 1.67 -4.40
N TYR A 29 -5.00 1.80 -3.08
CA TYR A 29 -4.52 0.80 -2.11
C TYR A 29 -5.52 -0.33 -1.84
N GLY A 30 -6.80 -0.15 -2.23
CA GLY A 30 -7.85 -1.17 -2.10
C GLY A 30 -7.98 -2.10 -3.32
N SER A 31 -7.28 -1.81 -4.44
CA SER A 31 -7.34 -2.67 -5.62
C SER A 31 -6.62 -3.99 -5.40
N SER A 32 -7.26 -5.10 -5.76
CA SER A 32 -6.63 -6.43 -5.77
C SER A 32 -5.51 -6.53 -6.82
N ASN A 33 -5.47 -5.62 -7.80
CA ASN A 33 -4.51 -5.57 -8.89
C ASN A 33 -3.72 -4.26 -8.90
N CYS A 34 -2.48 -4.31 -8.40
CA CYS A 34 -1.61 -3.13 -8.32
C CYS A 34 -1.17 -2.60 -9.68
N ASN A 35 -1.17 -3.42 -10.74
CA ASN A 35 -0.91 -2.95 -12.11
C ASN A 35 -2.07 -2.11 -12.64
N GLU A 36 -3.30 -2.47 -12.30
CA GLU A 36 -4.47 -1.65 -12.61
C GLU A 36 -4.44 -0.33 -11.83
N ALA A 37 -4.06 -0.38 -10.56
CA ALA A 37 -3.86 0.81 -9.74
C ALA A 37 -2.80 1.76 -10.35
N LYS A 38 -1.68 1.22 -10.85
CA LYS A 38 -0.68 1.98 -11.62
C LYS A 38 -1.27 2.59 -12.89
N ARG A 39 -2.04 1.82 -13.67
CA ARG A 39 -2.68 2.31 -14.91
C ARG A 39 -3.62 3.49 -14.63
N ILE A 40 -4.45 3.38 -13.60
CA ILE A 40 -5.36 4.45 -13.17
C ILE A 40 -4.57 5.68 -12.71
N CYS A 41 -3.49 5.47 -11.94
CA CYS A 41 -2.60 6.55 -11.54
C CYS A 41 -2.00 7.27 -12.76
N LEU A 42 -1.52 6.54 -13.76
CA LEU A 42 -0.94 7.13 -14.97
C LEU A 42 -1.96 7.95 -15.77
N ASP A 43 -3.19 7.44 -15.92
CA ASP A 43 -4.28 8.15 -16.60
C ASP A 43 -4.63 9.46 -15.88
N LYS A 44 -4.73 9.43 -14.56
CA LYS A 44 -4.99 10.64 -13.74
C LYS A 44 -3.83 11.63 -13.79
N CYS A 45 -2.61 11.14 -13.73
CA CYS A 45 -1.41 11.97 -13.78
C CYS A 45 -1.25 12.68 -15.13
N ALA A 46 -1.55 11.99 -16.24
CA ALA A 46 -1.57 12.59 -17.57
C ALA A 46 -2.64 13.70 -17.68
N LYS A 47 -3.83 13.49 -17.09
CA LYS A 47 -4.91 14.50 -17.04
C LYS A 47 -4.55 15.74 -16.21
N GLN A 48 -3.60 15.63 -15.29
CA GLN A 48 -3.09 16.75 -14.49
C GLN A 48 -2.02 17.58 -15.23
N GLY A 49 -1.67 17.23 -16.47
CA GLY A 49 -0.66 17.96 -17.27
C GLY A 49 0.78 17.74 -16.80
N LYS A 50 1.03 16.75 -15.94
CA LYS A 50 2.39 16.38 -15.50
C LYS A 50 3.16 15.68 -16.62
N SER A 51 4.49 15.77 -16.58
CA SER A 51 5.33 15.06 -17.55
C SER A 51 5.22 13.55 -17.38
N ARG A 52 5.31 12.82 -18.49
CA ARG A 52 5.24 11.35 -18.49
C ARG A 52 6.27 10.71 -17.55
N MET A 53 7.46 11.29 -17.45
CA MET A 53 8.52 10.80 -16.57
C MET A 53 8.13 10.90 -15.09
N ILE A 54 7.56 12.04 -14.67
CA ILE A 54 7.08 12.24 -13.30
C ILE A 54 5.95 11.25 -13.00
N CYS A 55 5.01 11.09 -13.92
CA CYS A 55 3.91 10.15 -13.76
C CYS A 55 4.38 8.70 -13.61
N LEU A 56 5.39 8.29 -14.38
CA LEU A 56 5.93 6.94 -14.28
C LEU A 56 6.58 6.68 -12.92
N ASP A 57 7.38 7.62 -12.41
CA ASP A 57 8.02 7.50 -11.10
C ASP A 57 7.00 7.45 -9.95
N GLU A 58 6.07 8.41 -9.92
CA GLU A 58 5.02 8.47 -8.87
C GLU A 58 4.13 7.22 -8.88
N CYS A 59 3.71 6.77 -10.06
CA CYS A 59 2.81 5.62 -10.17
C CYS A 59 3.50 4.27 -9.97
N GLU A 60 4.81 4.16 -10.23
CA GLU A 60 5.59 2.99 -9.82
C GLU A 60 5.75 2.91 -8.29
N LYS A 61 5.98 4.06 -7.63
CA LYS A 61 5.99 4.11 -6.16
C LYS A 61 4.64 3.67 -5.58
N ALA A 62 3.54 4.16 -6.14
CA ALA A 62 2.20 3.76 -5.74
C ALA A 62 1.97 2.25 -5.94
N ARG A 63 2.44 1.67 -7.06
CA ARG A 63 2.38 0.22 -7.30
C ARG A 63 3.18 -0.56 -6.25
N GLY A 64 4.41 -0.12 -5.95
CA GLY A 64 5.25 -0.75 -4.94
C GLY A 64 4.61 -0.73 -3.54
N MET A 65 3.98 0.38 -3.17
CA MET A 65 3.22 0.49 -1.91
C MET A 65 2.00 -0.44 -1.89
N CYS A 66 1.25 -0.53 -2.99
CA CYS A 66 0.12 -1.47 -3.12
C CYS A 66 0.57 -2.92 -2.90
N GLU A 67 1.67 -3.35 -3.54
CA GLU A 67 2.20 -4.72 -3.36
C GLU A 67 2.67 -4.95 -1.92
N ALA A 68 3.36 -3.97 -1.32
CA ALA A 68 3.81 -4.09 0.07
C ALA A 68 2.64 -4.23 1.06
N ILE A 69 1.55 -3.48 0.85
CA ILE A 69 0.34 -3.58 1.67
C ILE A 69 -0.29 -4.96 1.51
N LYS A 70 -0.38 -5.49 0.29
CA LYS A 70 -0.94 -6.84 0.05
C LYS A 70 -0.11 -7.93 0.70
N VAL A 71 1.22 -7.87 0.58
CA VAL A 71 2.11 -8.81 1.27
C VAL A 71 1.88 -8.73 2.78
N LYS A 72 1.84 -7.52 3.34
CA LYS A 72 1.59 -7.31 4.78
C LYS A 72 0.24 -7.86 5.23
N GLY A 73 -0.82 -7.62 4.45
CA GLY A 73 -2.16 -8.16 4.70
C GLY A 73 -2.16 -9.69 4.70
N CYS A 74 -1.56 -10.30 3.68
CA CYS A 74 -1.42 -11.76 3.59
C CYS A 74 -0.67 -12.35 4.80
N LEU A 75 0.43 -11.72 5.23
CA LEU A 75 1.17 -12.16 6.42
C LEU A 75 0.32 -12.07 7.70
N GLN A 76 -0.50 -11.03 7.81
CA GLN A 76 -1.41 -10.85 8.94
C GLN A 76 -2.54 -11.89 8.93
N ASP A 77 -3.14 -12.14 7.77
CA ASP A 77 -4.19 -13.15 7.60
C ASP A 77 -3.69 -14.55 7.94
N CYS A 78 -2.46 -14.90 7.55
CA CYS A 78 -1.85 -16.16 7.95
C CYS A 78 -1.74 -16.31 9.48
N ASN A 79 -1.42 -15.24 10.21
CA ASN A 79 -1.37 -15.27 11.67
C ASN A 79 -2.77 -15.36 12.30
N ILE A 80 -3.77 -14.70 11.70
CA ILE A 80 -5.16 -14.73 12.16
C ILE A 80 -5.76 -16.12 11.97
N GLN A 81 -5.52 -16.74 10.80
CA GLN A 81 -6.12 -18.01 10.41
C GLN A 81 -5.51 -19.21 11.15
N TYR A 82 -4.19 -19.23 11.32
CA TYR A 82 -3.46 -20.40 11.84
C TYR A 82 -2.86 -20.19 13.23
N GLY A 83 -3.02 -19.01 13.82
CA GLY A 83 -2.37 -18.62 15.07
C GLY A 83 -0.92 -18.18 14.86
N LYS A 84 -0.53 -17.09 15.52
CA LYS A 84 0.82 -16.52 15.40
C LYS A 84 1.87 -17.52 15.93
N GLY A 85 2.91 -17.77 15.14
CA GLY A 85 4.05 -18.61 15.54
C GLY A 85 3.82 -20.12 15.36
N THR A 86 2.71 -20.54 14.75
CA THR A 86 2.50 -21.95 14.41
C THR A 86 3.24 -22.33 13.13
N PRO A 87 3.65 -23.61 12.97
CA PRO A 87 4.24 -24.09 11.72
C PRO A 87 3.33 -23.84 10.50
N ALA A 88 2.01 -23.94 10.69
CA ALA A 88 1.03 -23.66 9.64
C ALA A 88 1.01 -22.17 9.23
N ALA A 89 1.11 -21.24 10.19
CA ALA A 89 1.21 -19.82 9.89
C ALA A 89 2.51 -19.51 9.12
N GLU A 90 3.64 -20.09 9.51
CA GLU A 90 4.92 -19.86 8.80
C GLU A 90 4.89 -20.43 7.37
N GLN A 91 4.34 -21.62 7.17
CA GLN A 91 4.12 -22.18 5.83
C GLN A 91 3.19 -21.31 4.97
N CYS A 92 2.14 -20.75 5.57
CA CYS A 92 1.25 -19.82 4.88
C CYS A 92 1.99 -18.56 4.43
N LYS A 93 2.82 -17.96 5.30
CA LYS A 93 3.57 -16.73 5.02
C LYS A 93 4.56 -16.87 3.85
N LEU A 94 5.17 -18.05 3.69
CA LEU A 94 6.07 -18.34 2.55
C LEU A 94 5.39 -18.17 1.18
N ARG A 95 4.05 -18.21 1.13
CA ARG A 95 3.27 -18.00 -0.10
C ARG A 95 2.95 -16.53 -0.36
N CYS A 96 3.11 -15.64 0.62
CA CYS A 96 2.76 -14.23 0.48
C CYS A 96 3.74 -13.43 -0.38
N THR A 97 5.00 -13.84 -0.47
CA THR A 97 6.07 -13.16 -1.23
C THR A 97 6.31 -13.73 -2.62
N LYS A 98 5.58 -14.80 -3.02
CA LYS A 98 5.72 -15.46 -4.32
C LYS A 98 4.69 -15.00 -5.38
N LYS A 99 4.00 -13.87 -5.16
CA LYS A 99 3.01 -13.32 -6.09
C LYS A 99 3.54 -12.08 -6.79
#